data_AF-A0A3A0A976-F1
#
_entry.id   AF-A0A3A0A976-F1
#
_cell.length_a   1.000
_cell.length_b   1.000
_cell.length_c   1.000
_cell.angle_alpha   90.00
_cell.angle_beta   90.00
_cell.angle_gamma   90.00
#
_symmetry.space_group_name_H-M   'P 1'
#
loop_
_entity.id
_entity.type
_entity.pdbx_description
1 polymer ?
#
loop_
_entity_poly.entity_id
_entity_poly.type
_entity_poly.pdbx_seq_one_letter_code
_entity_poly.pdbx_strand_id
1 'polypeptide(L)'
;MTVNLLPFAPENTWNMRLHLSREAIALLHALREESAPLHTMLAEIMRNPDQKDALRSDERPGRYEIFVKAGTRGFWIGYEVERDRGETVIRAGIVEDHG
;
A
#
# COMPACT_ATOMS: atom_id res chain seq x y z
N MET A 1 -23.89 12.57 9.91
CA MET A 1 -23.72 14.00 9.62
C MET A 1 -22.48 14.11 8.76
N THR A 2 -22.65 14.39 7.47
CA THR A 2 -21.57 14.32 6.47
C THR A 2 -21.33 15.74 5.95
N VAL A 3 -20.09 16.23 6.08
CA VAL A 3 -19.68 17.54 5.55
C VAL A 3 -18.96 17.29 4.23
N ASN A 4 -19.53 17.79 3.14
CA ASN A 4 -18.91 17.79 1.82
C ASN A 4 -18.02 19.02 1.66
N LEU A 5 -16.75 18.81 1.36
CA LEU A 5 -15.83 19.84 0.88
C LEU A 5 -15.19 19.31 -0.40
N LEU A 6 -15.66 19.78 -1.55
CA LEU A 6 -14.95 19.73 -2.82
C LEU A 6 -15.17 21.08 -3.53
N PRO A 7 -14.13 21.65 -4.14
CA PRO A 7 -13.88 21.36 -5.55
C PRO A 7 -12.39 21.10 -5.85
N PHE A 8 -12.11 20.45 -6.98
CA PHE A 8 -10.80 19.96 -7.49
C PHE A 8 -10.41 18.53 -7.08
N ALA A 9 -11.12 17.55 -7.63
CA ALA A 9 -10.53 16.24 -7.91
C ALA A 9 -10.70 15.97 -9.41
N PRO A 10 -9.63 15.66 -10.17
CA PRO A 10 -9.78 15.14 -11.53
C PRO A 10 -10.59 13.83 -11.46
N GLU A 11 -11.28 13.53 -12.54
CA GLU A 11 -12.50 12.73 -12.63
C GLU A 11 -12.31 11.21 -12.41
N ASN A 12 -11.24 10.79 -11.72
CA ASN A 12 -10.76 9.41 -11.67
C ASN A 12 -10.44 8.87 -10.26
N THR A 13 -10.91 9.51 -9.18
CA THR A 13 -10.43 9.22 -7.81
C THR A 13 -11.33 8.35 -6.93
N TRP A 14 -12.18 7.44 -7.46
CA TRP A 14 -13.11 6.69 -6.59
C TRP A 14 -13.26 5.18 -6.84
N ASN A 15 -12.34 4.56 -7.55
CA ASN A 15 -12.43 3.11 -7.78
C ASN A 15 -11.13 2.37 -7.43
N MET A 16 -10.39 2.89 -6.45
CA MET A 16 -9.22 2.19 -5.89
C MET A 16 -9.56 1.54 -4.56
N ARG A 17 -9.20 0.26 -4.41
CA ARG A 17 -9.37 -0.51 -3.16
C ARG A 17 -8.05 -1.12 -2.74
N LEU A 18 -7.72 -0.97 -1.46
CA LEU A 18 -6.57 -1.62 -0.84
C LEU A 18 -7.05 -2.74 0.08
N HIS A 19 -6.64 -3.96 -0.24
CA HIS A 19 -6.85 -5.15 0.58
C HIS A 19 -5.54 -5.52 1.26
N LEU A 20 -5.54 -5.48 2.59
CA LEU A 20 -4.44 -5.95 3.40
C LEU A 20 -4.64 -7.41 3.75
N SER A 21 -3.56 -8.19 3.74
CA SER A 21 -3.58 -9.53 4.32
C SER A 21 -3.86 -9.46 5.83
N ARG A 22 -4.36 -10.55 6.40
CA ARG A 22 -4.64 -10.62 7.83
C ARG A 22 -3.38 -10.42 8.66
N GLU A 23 -2.26 -10.95 8.19
CA GLU A 23 -0.93 -10.85 8.80
C GLU A 23 -0.45 -9.40 8.80
N ALA A 24 -0.63 -8.68 7.68
CA ALA A 24 -0.30 -7.27 7.59
C ALA A 24 -1.10 -6.43 8.61
N ILE A 25 -2.41 -6.68 8.73
CA ILE A 25 -3.26 -6.00 9.72
C ILE A 25 -2.77 -6.29 11.14
N ALA A 26 -2.50 -7.56 11.45
CA ALA A 26 -2.01 -7.97 12.77
C ALA A 26 -0.66 -7.32 13.12
N LEU A 27 0.26 -7.25 12.15
CA LEU A 27 1.57 -6.61 12.31
C LEU A 27 1.43 -5.11 12.58
N LEU A 28 0.65 -4.38 11.78
CA LEU A 28 0.41 -2.95 11.97
C LEU A 28 -0.15 -2.67 13.37
N HIS A 29 -1.10 -3.50 13.83
CA HIS A 29 -1.63 -3.41 15.19
C HIS A 29 -0.57 -3.67 16.28
N ALA A 30 0.32 -4.65 16.07
CA ALA A 30 1.37 -4.98 17.03
C ALA A 30 2.41 -3.86 17.17
N LEU A 31 2.74 -3.17 16.07
CA LEU A 31 3.72 -2.09 16.01
C LEU A 31 3.23 -0.78 16.64
N ARG A 32 1.92 -0.58 16.80
CA ARG A 32 1.33 0.65 17.37
C ARG A 32 1.88 1.90 16.65
N GLU A 33 2.47 2.85 17.37
CA GLU A 33 2.99 4.10 16.81
C GLU A 33 4.15 3.89 15.83
N GLU A 34 4.93 2.80 15.98
CA GLU A 34 6.00 2.45 15.05
C GLU A 34 5.47 2.09 13.65
N SER A 35 4.17 1.80 13.50
CA SER A 35 3.56 1.50 12.21
C SER A 35 3.37 2.73 11.31
N ALA A 36 3.60 3.96 11.80
CA ALA A 36 3.30 5.18 11.06
C ALA A 36 3.98 5.24 9.65
N PRO A 37 5.26 4.87 9.48
CA PRO A 37 5.89 4.82 8.16
C PRO A 37 5.23 3.82 7.21
N LEU A 38 4.76 2.67 7.73
CA LEU A 38 4.06 1.65 6.94
C LEU A 38 2.69 2.16 6.47
N HIS A 39 1.95 2.84 7.36
CA HIS A 39 0.67 3.47 6.99
C HIS A 39 0.84 4.55 5.93
N THR A 40 1.88 5.38 6.04
CA THR A 40 2.22 6.39 5.03
C THR A 40 2.50 5.74 3.68
N MET A 41 3.35 4.72 3.63
CA MET A 41 3.67 4.03 2.38
C MET A 41 2.45 3.34 1.77
N LEU A 42 1.60 2.68 2.57
CA LEU A 42 0.35 2.09 2.07
C LEU A 42 -0.59 3.16 1.47
N ALA A 43 -0.65 4.35 2.06
CA ALA A 43 -1.42 5.47 1.52
C ALA A 43 -0.81 6.01 0.22
N GLU A 44 0.53 6.04 0.09
CA GLU A 44 1.22 6.42 -1.13
C GLU A 44 0.97 5.40 -2.25
N ILE A 45 1.07 4.10 -1.96
CA ILE A 45 0.73 3.01 -2.89
C ILE A 45 -0.74 3.15 -3.35
N MET A 46 -1.66 3.46 -2.44
CA MET A 46 -3.07 3.65 -2.79
C MET A 46 -3.29 4.87 -3.71
N ARG A 47 -2.48 5.92 -3.60
CA ARG A 47 -2.55 7.10 -4.48
C ARG A 47 -1.87 6.88 -5.82
N ASN A 48 -0.73 6.18 -5.81
CA ASN A 48 0.05 5.85 -6.98
C ASN A 48 0.59 4.41 -6.85
N PRO A 49 -0.06 3.42 -7.48
CA PRO A 49 0.40 2.04 -7.38
C PRO A 49 1.76 1.80 -8.07
N ASP A 50 2.12 2.62 -9.05
CA ASP A 50 3.40 2.55 -9.77
C ASP A 50 4.47 3.39 -9.06
N GLN A 51 4.79 2.99 -7.83
CA GLN A 51 5.85 3.61 -7.04
C GLN A 51 7.19 3.49 -7.77
N LYS A 52 7.91 4.62 -7.89
CA LYS A 52 9.18 4.70 -8.63
C LYS A 52 10.27 3.82 -8.01
N ASP A 53 10.27 3.72 -6.68
CA ASP A 53 11.28 3.02 -5.90
C ASP A 53 10.87 1.57 -5.57
N ALA A 54 9.72 1.12 -6.07
CA ALA A 54 9.29 -0.27 -5.92
C ALA A 54 10.02 -1.18 -6.90
N LEU A 55 10.54 -2.29 -6.37
CA LEU A 55 11.08 -3.39 -7.15
C LEU A 55 9.94 -4.11 -7.86
N ARG A 56 10.11 -4.38 -9.16
CA ARG A 56 9.13 -5.12 -9.96
C ARG A 56 9.57 -6.57 -10.03
N SER A 57 8.61 -7.49 -9.94
CA SER A 57 8.88 -8.91 -10.17
C SER A 57 8.76 -9.22 -11.67
N ASP A 58 9.87 -9.56 -12.31
CA ASP A 58 9.88 -10.00 -13.71
C ASP A 58 9.14 -11.33 -13.90
N GLU A 59 9.11 -12.18 -12.86
CA GLU A 59 8.43 -13.47 -12.85
C GLU A 59 6.91 -13.35 -12.66
N ARG A 60 6.43 -12.25 -12.07
CA ARG A 60 5.00 -12.00 -11.79
C ARG A 60 4.62 -10.57 -12.17
N PRO A 61 4.21 -10.33 -13.43
CA PRO A 61 3.76 -9.02 -13.88
C PRO A 61 2.65 -8.46 -12.99
N GLY A 62 2.81 -7.21 -12.55
CA GLY A 62 1.85 -6.54 -11.66
C GLY A 62 2.13 -6.73 -10.18
N ARG A 63 3.18 -7.47 -9.80
CA ARG A 63 3.70 -7.56 -8.43
C ARG A 63 4.87 -6.62 -8.22
N TYR A 64 4.82 -5.93 -7.08
CA TYR A 64 5.77 -4.91 -6.67
C TYR A 64 6.18 -5.15 -5.21
N GLU A 65 7.40 -4.75 -4.87
CA GLU A 65 7.93 -4.86 -3.51
C GLU A 65 8.65 -3.56 -3.16
N ILE A 66 8.35 -2.98 -1.99
CA ILE A 66 9.00 -1.75 -1.52
C ILE A 66 9.46 -1.92 -0.08
N PHE A 67 10.68 -1.47 0.18
CA PHE A 67 11.27 -1.50 1.51
C PHE A 67 10.92 -0.23 2.29
N VAL A 68 10.48 -0.40 3.54
CA VAL A 68 10.14 0.68 4.45
C VAL A 68 10.87 0.45 5.77
N LYS A 69 11.56 1.49 6.24
CA LYS A 69 12.17 1.48 7.57
C LYS A 69 11.22 2.10 8.58
N ALA A 70 10.97 1.40 9.68
CA ALA A 70 10.23 1.93 10.82
C ALA A 70 11.07 1.76 12.10
N GLY A 71 11.53 2.89 12.64
CA GLY A 71 12.51 2.90 13.73
C GLY A 71 13.82 2.23 13.31
N THR A 72 14.21 1.17 14.02
CA THR A 72 15.40 0.36 13.73
C THR A 72 15.11 -0.87 12.87
N ARG A 73 13.84 -1.16 12.57
CA ARG A 73 13.39 -2.38 11.87
C ARG A 73 13.12 -2.10 10.40
N GLY A 74 13.42 -3.08 9.55
CA GLY A 74 13.11 -3.06 8.12
C GLY A 74 11.86 -3.88 7.82
N PHE A 75 11.07 -3.43 6.84
CA PHE A 75 9.88 -4.14 6.39
C PHE A 75 9.79 -4.12 4.88
N TRP A 76 9.38 -5.24 4.30
CA TRP A 76 9.00 -5.34 2.90
C TRP A 76 7.47 -5.30 2.77
N ILE A 77 6.98 -4.37 1.97
CA ILE A 77 5.59 -4.31 1.54
C ILE A 77 5.53 -4.90 0.14
N GLY A 78 5.01 -6.13 0.04
CA GLY A 78 4.74 -6.77 -1.24
C GLY A 78 3.30 -6.50 -1.64
N TYR A 79 3.06 -6.02 -2.86
CA TYR A 79 1.72 -5.74 -3.34
C TYR A 79 1.50 -6.07 -4.82
N GLU A 80 0.27 -6.44 -5.14
CA GLU A 80 -0.16 -6.76 -6.50
C GLU A 80 -1.25 -5.78 -6.93
N VAL A 81 -1.15 -5.30 -8.17
CA VAL A 81 -2.06 -4.29 -8.74
C VAL A 81 -2.87 -4.93 -9.86
N GLU A 82 -4.16 -5.12 -9.61
CA GLU A 82 -5.13 -5.61 -10.58
C GLU A 82 -5.96 -4.43 -11.11
N ARG A 83 -6.05 -4.28 -12.43
CA ARG A 83 -6.81 -3.20 -13.08
C ARG A 83 -7.84 -3.82 -14.01
N ASP A 84 -9.13 -3.71 -13.66
CA ASP A 84 -10.23 -4.20 -14.50
C ASP A 84 -11.37 -3.16 -14.56
N ARG A 85 -11.91 -2.92 -15.76
CA ARG A 85 -13.12 -2.09 -16.02
C ARG A 85 -13.21 -0.78 -15.23
N GLY A 86 -12.09 -0.08 -15.06
CA GLY A 86 -12.03 1.20 -14.34
C GLY A 86 -11.97 1.07 -12.81
N GLU A 87 -11.79 -0.14 -12.27
CA GLU A 87 -11.44 -0.42 -10.88
C GLU A 87 -9.94 -0.79 -10.79
N THR A 88 -9.28 -0.32 -9.75
CA THR A 88 -7.91 -0.73 -9.39
C THR A 88 -7.94 -1.37 -8.01
N VAL A 89 -7.63 -2.66 -7.94
CA VAL A 89 -7.56 -3.41 -6.70
C VAL A 89 -6.10 -3.66 -6.38
N ILE A 90 -5.68 -3.23 -5.20
CA ILE A 90 -4.34 -3.41 -4.67
C ILE A 90 -4.44 -4.44 -3.55
N ARG A 91 -3.69 -5.54 -3.67
CA ARG A 91 -3.57 -6.55 -2.61
C ARG A 91 -2.18 -6.44 -2.02
N ALA A 92 -2.07 -6.13 -0.73
CA ALA A 92 -0.79 -5.92 -0.08
C ALA A 92 -0.59 -6.81 1.14
N GLY A 93 0.63 -7.31 1.29
CA GLY A 93 1.16 -7.96 2.49
C GLY A 93 2.37 -7.20 3.03
N ILE A 94 2.70 -7.43 4.30
CA ILE A 94 3.87 -6.84 4.94
C ILE A 94 4.65 -7.95 5.63
N VAL A 95 5.94 -8.00 5.38
CA VAL A 95 6.86 -8.94 6.01
C VAL A 95 7.97 -8.13 6.68
N GLU A 96 8.29 -8.50 7.91
CA GLU A 96 9.44 -7.92 8.61
C GLU A 96 10.74 -8.50 8.06
N ASP A 97 11.71 -7.63 7.81
CA ASP A 97 13.06 -8.01 7.45
C ASP A 97 13.88 -8.26 8.73
N HIS A 98 14.08 -9.54 9.05
CA HIS A 98 14.99 -9.97 10.11
C HIS A 98 16.41 -10.06 9.53
N GLY A 99 17.02 -8.89 9.28
CA GLY A 99 18.42 -8.79 8.87
C GLY A 99 19.37 -9.50 9.83
#